data_AF-A0A954HMW3-F1
#
_entry.id   AF-A0A954HMW3-F1
#
_cell.length_a   1.000
_cell.length_b   1.000
_cell.length_c   1.000
_cell.angle_alpha   90.00
_cell.angle_beta   90.00
_cell.angle_gamma   90.00
#
_symmetry.space_group_name_H-M   'P 1'
#
loop_
_entity.id
_entity.type
_entity.pdbx_description
1 polymer ?
#
loop_
_entity_poly.entity_id
_entity_poly.type
_entity_poly.pdbx_seq_one_letter_code
_entity_poly.pdbx_strand_id
1 'polypeptide(L)'
;VTRELDDIVCLYTGTLQEMDRKKDQEFIPLLQTSGESGLLLWDDYVSQSFSPFTMSPTAQLKPNPKRFDDTYAHVIAAQIKNDSKENPLNVIFCSDIDMISDWFFMERNRGNLDIAFDNVTFVLNAVDALAGEETFIDLRSRRASLRTLQYVENQVRELRRKLNEEEKDADKIMNSRLDDARSELQKEIDAVQKRDDLDPRSKAQLLKQKEEQLNRRLELDEQELEQEKNSRIRKAGLEMKREIRRVENFVRMWAYIAPAVLPICFGLLFLGLRQLSESQSITPDRRRR
;
A
#
# COMPACT_ATOMS: atom_id res chain seq x y z
N VAL A 1 -1.94 -22.17 12.21
CA VAL A 1 -1.01 -21.16 12.77
C VAL A 1 -1.47 -19.73 12.54
N THR A 2 -1.82 -19.33 11.30
CA THR A 2 -2.05 -17.92 10.92
C THR A 2 -3.52 -17.51 10.75
N ARG A 3 -4.46 -18.37 11.13
CA ARG A 3 -5.88 -18.13 10.96
C ARG A 3 -6.32 -16.95 11.84
N GLU A 4 -7.16 -16.06 11.29
CA GLU A 4 -7.80 -14.92 11.99
C GLU A 4 -6.82 -13.94 12.69
N LEU A 5 -5.55 -13.90 12.27
CA LEU A 5 -4.63 -12.82 12.62
C LEU A 5 -4.94 -11.60 11.74
N ASP A 6 -4.90 -10.40 12.32
CA ASP A 6 -5.31 -9.17 11.63
C ASP A 6 -4.10 -8.23 11.45
N ASP A 7 -3.51 -7.78 12.56
CA ASP A 7 -2.43 -6.80 12.56
C ASP A 7 -1.11 -7.42 13.01
N ILE A 8 -0.17 -7.57 12.07
CA ILE A 8 1.19 -8.03 12.34
C ILE A 8 2.17 -6.93 11.93
N VAL A 9 3.09 -6.61 12.81
CA VAL A 9 4.13 -5.60 12.56
C VAL A 9 5.50 -6.26 12.58
N CYS A 10 6.21 -6.18 11.47
CA CYS A 10 7.61 -6.57 11.37
C CYS A 10 8.40 -5.34 10.90
N LEU A 11 9.43 -4.94 11.64
CA LEU A 11 10.13 -3.67 11.39
C LEU A 11 11.21 -3.82 10.34
N TYR A 12 11.99 -4.90 10.44
CA TYR A 12 13.15 -5.17 9.57
C TYR A 12 13.12 -6.62 9.09
N THR A 13 12.01 -7.01 8.49
CA THR A 13 11.80 -8.37 8.03
C THR A 13 12.65 -8.72 6.80
N GLY A 14 13.26 -9.90 6.82
CA GLY A 14 13.80 -10.52 5.61
C GLY A 14 12.70 -11.15 4.74
N THR A 15 13.08 -11.60 3.53
CA THR A 15 12.23 -12.39 2.64
C THR A 15 12.77 -13.81 2.54
N LEU A 16 11.87 -14.80 2.59
CA LEU A 16 12.18 -16.22 2.40
C LEU A 16 11.91 -16.61 0.96
N GLN A 17 12.84 -17.36 0.38
CA GLN A 17 12.69 -17.92 -0.96
C GLN A 17 13.08 -19.39 -0.92
N GLU A 18 12.22 -20.23 -1.50
CA GLU A 18 12.53 -21.64 -1.72
C GLU A 18 13.59 -21.74 -2.83
N MET A 19 14.79 -22.22 -2.49
CA MET A 19 15.91 -22.32 -3.44
C MET A 19 15.79 -23.51 -4.39
N ASP A 20 15.40 -24.68 -3.87
CA ASP A 20 15.27 -25.91 -4.64
C ASP A 20 14.04 -26.68 -4.17
N ARG A 21 13.13 -26.97 -5.09
CA ARG A 21 11.91 -27.76 -4.83
C ARG A 21 12.29 -29.22 -4.61
N LYS A 22 12.68 -29.59 -3.39
CA LYS A 22 12.88 -30.99 -3.02
C LYS A 22 11.52 -31.69 -2.97
N LYS A 23 11.37 -32.82 -3.66
CA LYS A 23 10.09 -33.55 -3.74
C LYS A 23 9.52 -33.97 -2.38
N ASP A 24 10.39 -34.12 -1.39
CA ASP A 24 10.04 -34.63 -0.06
C ASP A 24 9.84 -33.50 0.97
N GLN A 25 9.99 -32.23 0.57
CA GLN A 25 9.83 -31.08 1.46
C GLN A 25 8.70 -30.19 0.97
N GLU A 26 7.76 -29.89 1.87
CA GLU A 26 6.68 -28.96 1.61
C GLU A 26 7.02 -27.59 2.21
N PHE A 27 7.04 -26.57 1.36
CA PHE A 27 7.19 -25.17 1.76
C PHE A 27 5.80 -24.51 1.80
N ILE A 28 5.31 -24.23 3.01
CA ILE A 28 4.00 -23.62 3.24
C ILE A 28 4.23 -22.18 3.71
N PRO A 29 3.95 -21.14 2.91
CA PRO A 29 4.03 -19.76 3.36
C PRO A 29 2.96 -19.51 4.44
N LEU A 30 3.40 -18.98 5.59
CA LEU A 30 2.53 -18.62 6.72
C LEU A 30 2.19 -17.13 6.70
N LEU A 31 3.20 -16.28 6.56
CA LEU A 31 3.05 -14.83 6.47
C LEU A 31 3.59 -14.37 5.12
N GLN A 32 2.74 -13.72 4.33
CA GLN A 32 3.08 -13.26 2.99
C GLN A 32 2.56 -11.85 2.77
N THR A 33 3.37 -11.00 2.16
CA THR A 33 2.96 -9.65 1.76
C THR A 33 2.11 -9.69 0.48
N SER A 34 1.44 -8.61 0.12
CA SER A 34 0.76 -8.52 -1.17
C SER A 34 1.75 -8.15 -2.29
N GLY A 35 1.43 -8.45 -3.55
CA GLY A 35 2.18 -7.89 -4.69
C GLY A 35 2.01 -6.38 -4.86
N GLU A 36 1.15 -5.75 -4.06
CA GLU A 36 1.03 -4.28 -3.96
C GLU A 36 1.92 -3.72 -2.83
N SER A 37 2.67 -4.58 -2.13
CA SER A 37 3.72 -4.17 -1.20
C SER A 37 5.02 -3.90 -1.96
N GLY A 38 5.87 -3.09 -1.34
CA GLY A 38 7.13 -2.64 -1.93
C GLY A 38 8.27 -2.69 -0.94
N LEU A 39 9.44 -3.08 -1.40
CA LEU A 39 10.68 -2.92 -0.66
C LEU A 39 11.16 -1.47 -0.72
N LEU A 40 11.36 -0.86 0.45
CA LEU A 40 12.02 0.44 0.58
C LEU A 40 13.44 0.22 1.09
N LEU A 41 14.42 0.61 0.30
CA LEU A 41 15.81 0.64 0.77
C LEU A 41 15.99 1.79 1.76
N TRP A 42 17.01 1.69 2.60
CA TRP A 42 17.31 2.71 3.61
C TRP A 42 17.41 4.12 3.01
N ASP A 43 18.06 4.24 1.85
CA ASP A 43 18.24 5.52 1.15
C ASP A 43 16.94 6.06 0.54
N ASP A 44 15.96 5.20 0.26
CA ASP A 44 14.63 5.61 -0.21
C ASP A 44 13.70 6.01 0.95
N TYR A 45 13.97 5.48 2.14
CA TYR A 45 13.19 5.73 3.34
C TYR A 45 13.68 6.96 4.13
N VAL A 46 14.99 7.23 4.10
CA VAL A 46 15.64 8.25 4.92
C VAL A 46 16.31 9.31 4.04
N SER A 47 16.24 10.58 4.45
CA SER A 47 17.08 11.65 3.92
C SER A 47 18.11 12.09 4.97
N GLN A 48 19.30 12.47 4.51
CA GLN A 48 20.26 13.15 5.35
C GLN A 48 19.77 14.58 5.62
N SER A 49 19.71 14.94 6.90
CA SER A 49 19.37 16.27 7.37
C SER A 49 20.39 16.71 8.40
N PHE A 50 20.51 18.00 8.66
CA PHE A 50 21.40 18.53 9.68
C PHE A 50 20.59 18.92 10.91
N SER A 51 20.94 18.38 12.07
CA SER A 51 20.34 18.78 13.34
C SER A 51 21.08 19.99 13.90
N PRO A 52 20.44 21.16 14.03
CA PRO A 52 21.07 22.34 14.61
C PRO A 52 21.40 22.15 16.10
N PHE A 53 20.69 21.26 16.78
CA PHE A 53 20.86 21.00 18.21
C PHE A 53 22.10 20.15 18.52
N THR A 54 22.37 19.14 17.68
CA THR A 54 23.52 18.23 17.88
C THR A 54 24.71 18.58 16.98
N MET A 55 24.57 19.57 16.10
CA MET A 55 25.59 19.98 15.12
C MET A 55 26.14 18.79 14.32
N SER A 56 25.28 17.81 14.04
CA SER A 56 25.65 16.55 13.40
C SER A 56 24.67 16.21 12.28
N PRO A 57 25.13 15.48 11.24
CA PRO A 57 24.23 14.84 10.29
C PRO A 57 23.28 13.89 11.04
N THR A 58 22.01 13.94 10.68
CA THR A 58 20.94 13.10 11.23
C THR A 58 20.09 12.54 10.09
N ALA A 59 19.66 11.29 10.24
CA ALA A 59 18.67 10.67 9.39
C ALA A 59 17.27 11.24 9.72
N GLN A 60 16.58 11.81 8.73
CA GLN A 60 15.17 12.15 8.84
C GLN A 60 14.34 11.24 7.93
N LEU A 61 13.19 10.79 8.43
CA LEU A 61 12.27 9.99 7.63
C LEU A 61 11.72 10.84 6.48
N LYS A 62 11.78 10.32 5.26
CA LYS A 62 11.13 10.97 4.12
C LYS A 62 9.62 10.91 4.33
N PRO A 63 8.89 12.05 4.33
CA PRO A 63 7.45 12.04 4.57
C PRO A 63 6.66 11.25 3.52
N ASN A 64 7.17 11.18 2.28
CA ASN A 64 6.57 10.43 1.20
C ASN A 64 7.67 9.67 0.42
N PRO A 65 8.14 8.53 0.93
CA PRO A 65 9.13 7.72 0.22
C PRO A 65 8.51 7.18 -1.08
N LYS A 66 9.33 7.02 -2.13
CA LYS A 66 8.88 6.42 -3.38
C LYS A 66 8.50 4.97 -3.13
N ARG A 67 7.26 4.60 -3.41
CA ARG A 67 6.78 3.23 -3.25
C ARG A 67 6.81 2.54 -4.60
N PHE A 68 7.47 1.40 -4.66
CA PHE A 68 7.45 0.52 -5.82
C PHE A 68 6.54 -0.66 -5.49
N ASP A 69 5.80 -1.17 -6.47
CA ASP A 69 5.13 -2.45 -6.25
C ASP A 69 6.16 -3.53 -6.58
N ASP A 70 6.33 -4.50 -5.69
CA ASP A 70 7.20 -5.64 -5.94
C ASP A 70 6.58 -6.56 -7.00
N THR A 71 7.45 -7.22 -7.77
CA THR A 71 6.99 -8.15 -8.82
C THR A 71 6.40 -9.44 -8.23
N TYR A 72 6.73 -9.74 -6.98
CA TYR A 72 6.28 -10.92 -6.26
C TYR A 72 6.02 -10.60 -4.79
N ALA A 73 5.15 -11.39 -4.18
CA ALA A 73 4.84 -11.29 -2.77
C ALA A 73 5.98 -11.89 -1.92
N HIS A 74 6.41 -11.15 -0.89
CA HIS A 74 7.49 -11.56 0.00
C HIS A 74 6.96 -12.47 1.10
N VAL A 75 7.61 -13.61 1.31
CA VAL A 75 7.28 -14.54 2.39
C VAL A 75 8.11 -14.18 3.62
N ILE A 76 7.45 -13.79 4.70
CA ILE A 76 8.08 -13.39 5.97
C ILE A 76 8.28 -14.60 6.89
N ALA A 77 7.30 -15.50 6.91
CA ALA A 77 7.36 -16.72 7.69
C ALA A 77 6.83 -17.90 6.87
N ALA A 78 7.46 -19.06 7.02
CA ALA A 78 7.07 -20.28 6.32
C ALA A 78 7.21 -21.50 7.23
N GLN A 79 6.33 -22.47 7.05
CA GLN A 79 6.44 -23.79 7.63
C GLN A 79 7.06 -24.73 6.60
N ILE A 80 8.13 -25.41 7.01
CA ILE A 80 8.83 -26.40 6.23
C ILE A 80 8.52 -27.76 6.85
N LYS A 81 7.80 -28.60 6.12
CA LYS A 81 7.42 -29.95 6.55
C LYS A 81 8.08 -31.02 5.69
N ASN A 82 8.47 -32.12 6.32
CA ASN A 82 8.87 -33.35 5.66
C ASN A 82 8.33 -34.52 6.50
N ASP A 83 7.40 -35.29 5.92
CA ASP A 83 6.80 -36.46 6.58
C ASP A 83 7.59 -37.76 6.31
N SER A 84 8.77 -37.67 5.70
CA SER A 84 9.63 -38.82 5.43
C SER A 84 10.09 -39.48 6.72
N LYS A 85 9.95 -40.81 6.81
CA LYS A 85 10.39 -41.60 7.98
C LYS A 85 11.89 -41.50 8.26
N GLU A 86 12.69 -41.28 7.23
CA GLU A 86 14.16 -41.20 7.36
C GLU A 86 14.61 -39.83 7.88
N ASN A 87 13.89 -38.75 7.56
CA ASN A 87 14.24 -37.38 7.93
C ASN A 87 12.98 -36.55 8.21
N PRO A 88 12.23 -36.83 9.29
CA PRO A 88 11.05 -36.05 9.64
C PRO A 88 11.48 -34.62 9.99
N LEU A 89 10.82 -33.63 9.40
CA LEU A 89 11.09 -32.22 9.60
C LEU A 89 9.78 -31.47 9.83
N ASN A 90 9.72 -30.67 10.89
CA ASN A 90 8.64 -29.70 11.09
C ASN A 90 9.27 -28.44 11.68
N VAL A 91 9.44 -27.43 10.84
CA VAL A 91 10.13 -26.18 11.21
C VAL A 91 9.26 -25.01 10.79
N ILE A 92 9.05 -24.06 11.69
CA ILE A 92 8.51 -22.74 11.34
C ILE A 92 9.68 -21.77 11.34
N PHE A 93 9.97 -21.20 10.18
CA PHE A 93 11.02 -20.20 10.00
C PHE A 93 10.38 -18.81 9.91
N CYS A 94 10.91 -17.86 10.69
CA CYS A 94 10.50 -16.46 10.68
C CYS A 94 11.72 -15.59 10.38
N SER A 95 11.57 -14.60 9.51
CA SER A 95 12.67 -13.73 9.08
C SER A 95 12.85 -12.46 9.93
N ASP A 96 12.06 -12.28 10.99
CA ASP A 96 12.17 -11.16 11.92
C ASP A 96 12.09 -11.68 13.38
N ILE A 97 13.09 -11.32 14.19
CA ILE A 97 13.17 -11.67 15.61
C ILE A 97 12.36 -10.71 16.49
N ASP A 98 12.08 -9.50 16.01
CA ASP A 98 11.40 -8.48 16.80
C ASP A 98 9.94 -8.84 17.08
N MET A 99 9.39 -9.84 16.39
CA MET A 99 8.05 -10.41 16.63
C MET A 99 7.86 -10.93 18.07
N ILE A 100 8.95 -11.30 18.76
CA ILE A 100 8.93 -11.78 20.16
C ILE A 100 9.51 -10.76 21.15
N SER A 101 9.71 -9.50 20.74
CA SER A 101 10.29 -8.52 21.63
C SER A 101 9.39 -8.24 22.85
N ASP A 102 10.02 -7.98 24.01
CA ASP A 102 9.35 -7.66 25.26
C ASP A 102 8.36 -6.50 25.12
N TRP A 103 8.63 -5.58 24.18
CA TRP A 103 7.75 -4.46 23.88
C TRP A 103 6.35 -4.93 23.44
N PHE A 104 6.25 -5.90 22.53
CA PHE A 104 4.95 -6.43 22.10
C PHE A 104 4.20 -7.13 23.25
N PHE A 105 4.91 -7.83 24.14
CA PHE A 105 4.32 -8.46 25.32
C PHE A 105 3.83 -7.42 26.34
N MET A 106 4.62 -6.38 26.61
CA MET A 106 4.22 -5.27 27.47
C MET A 106 3.02 -4.53 26.91
N GLU A 107 3.00 -4.25 25.61
CA GLU A 107 1.92 -3.52 24.96
C GLU A 107 0.62 -4.31 24.99
N ARG A 108 0.67 -5.62 24.73
CA ARG A 108 -0.49 -6.51 24.89
C ARG A 108 -1.07 -6.49 26.30
N ASN A 109 -0.22 -6.40 27.33
CA ASN A 109 -0.65 -6.38 28.73
C ASN A 109 -1.17 -5.01 29.18
N ARG A 110 -0.60 -3.92 28.66
CA ARG A 110 -0.95 -2.55 29.06
C ARG A 110 -2.13 -2.00 28.26
N GLY A 111 -2.26 -2.37 26.98
CA GLY A 111 -3.29 -1.88 26.08
C GLY A 111 -3.27 -0.35 25.92
N ASN A 112 -2.07 0.24 25.80
CA ASN A 112 -1.93 1.69 25.67
C ASN A 112 -2.26 2.18 24.26
N LEU A 113 -2.13 1.31 23.26
CA LEU A 113 -2.49 1.56 21.87
C LEU A 113 -3.92 1.08 21.58
N ASP A 114 -4.63 1.83 20.74
CA ASP A 114 -5.94 1.44 20.20
C ASP A 114 -5.87 0.21 19.26
N ILE A 115 -4.65 -0.22 18.89
CA ILE A 115 -4.39 -1.33 17.98
C ILE A 115 -3.78 -2.49 18.77
N ALA A 116 -4.39 -3.67 18.67
CA ALA A 116 -3.87 -4.89 19.27
C ALA A 116 -3.05 -5.68 18.24
N PHE A 117 -1.73 -5.74 18.43
CA PHE A 117 -0.84 -6.52 17.57
C PHE A 117 -0.93 -8.02 17.84
N ASP A 118 -1.01 -8.80 16.77
CA ASP A 118 -1.12 -10.26 16.82
C ASP A 118 0.23 -10.98 16.71
N ASN A 119 1.35 -10.25 16.74
CA ASN A 119 2.71 -10.80 16.73
C ASN A 119 2.90 -11.92 17.76
N VAL A 120 2.54 -11.66 19.02
CA VAL A 120 2.67 -12.64 20.11
C VAL A 120 1.74 -13.84 19.88
N THR A 121 0.53 -13.59 19.39
CA THR A 121 -0.45 -14.67 19.11
C THR A 121 0.05 -15.58 17.99
N PHE A 122 0.65 -15.02 16.94
CA PHE A 122 1.29 -15.80 15.86
C PHE A 122 2.38 -16.72 16.41
N VAL A 123 3.27 -16.19 17.24
CA VAL A 123 4.39 -16.97 17.80
C VAL A 123 3.87 -18.08 18.71
N LEU A 124 2.91 -17.80 19.59
CA LEU A 124 2.30 -18.83 20.45
C LEU A 124 1.60 -19.91 19.61
N ASN A 125 0.89 -19.52 18.55
CA ASN A 125 0.28 -20.48 17.64
C ASN A 125 1.32 -21.31 16.87
N ALA A 126 2.49 -20.75 16.57
CA ALA A 126 3.59 -21.47 15.94
C ALA A 126 4.21 -22.49 16.89
N VAL A 127 4.43 -22.13 18.16
CA VAL A 127 4.93 -23.03 19.20
C VAL A 127 3.96 -24.19 19.43
N ASP A 128 2.67 -23.89 19.60
CA ASP A 128 1.64 -24.91 19.82
C ASP A 128 1.53 -25.87 18.63
N ALA A 129 1.58 -25.35 17.40
CA ALA A 129 1.58 -26.19 16.18
C ALA A 129 2.84 -27.06 16.05
N LEU A 130 4.00 -26.58 16.48
CA LEU A 130 5.23 -27.38 16.52
C LEU A 130 5.18 -28.45 17.63
N ALA A 131 4.50 -28.17 18.73
CA ALA A 131 4.26 -29.11 19.82
C ALA A 131 3.17 -30.16 19.50
N GLY A 132 2.44 -29.99 18.39
CA GLY A 132 1.33 -30.86 17.99
C GLY A 132 0.01 -30.57 18.70
N GLU A 133 -0.11 -29.43 19.39
CA GLU A 133 -1.31 -29.00 20.11
C GLU A 133 -2.10 -27.97 19.29
N GLU A 134 -3.00 -28.43 18.43
CA GLU A 134 -3.80 -27.52 17.58
C GLU A 134 -5.15 -27.12 18.19
N THR A 135 -5.54 -27.74 19.31
CA THR A 135 -6.90 -27.66 19.88
C THR A 135 -7.35 -26.25 20.24
N PHE A 136 -6.43 -25.39 20.70
CA PHE A 136 -6.75 -24.03 21.15
C PHE A 136 -6.35 -22.92 20.19
N ILE A 137 -5.73 -23.25 19.05
CA ILE A 137 -5.28 -22.26 18.07
C ILE A 137 -6.50 -21.46 17.53
N ASP A 138 -7.56 -22.16 17.13
CA ASP A 138 -8.78 -21.55 16.60
C ASP A 138 -9.54 -20.69 17.63
N LEU A 139 -9.39 -20.98 18.93
CA LEU A 139 -10.02 -20.19 20.00
C LEU A 139 -9.22 -18.93 20.31
N ARG A 140 -7.88 -19.02 20.30
CA ARG A 140 -6.98 -17.90 20.61
C ARG A 140 -6.96 -16.85 19.50
N SER A 141 -7.13 -17.27 18.26
CA SER A 141 -7.17 -16.36 17.10
C SER A 141 -8.49 -15.60 16.96
N ARG A 142 -9.53 -15.97 17.72
CA ARG A 142 -10.87 -15.44 17.50
C ARG A 142 -10.98 -13.97 17.89
N ARG A 143 -11.02 -13.09 16.89
CA ARG A 143 -11.31 -11.66 17.04
C ARG A 143 -12.73 -11.34 16.55
N ALA A 144 -13.30 -10.25 17.06
CA ALA A 144 -14.49 -9.67 16.44
C ALA A 144 -14.15 -9.27 15.00
N SER A 145 -14.62 -10.04 14.02
CA SER A 145 -14.46 -9.69 12.62
C SER A 145 -15.20 -8.38 12.37
N LEU A 146 -14.46 -7.33 12.04
CA LEU A 146 -15.05 -6.09 11.57
C LEU A 146 -15.65 -6.37 10.19
N ARG A 147 -16.98 -6.39 10.11
CA ARG A 147 -17.69 -6.46 8.84
C ARG A 147 -17.59 -5.09 8.18
N THR A 148 -16.48 -4.83 7.53
CA THR A 148 -16.23 -3.60 6.80
C THR A 148 -17.16 -3.50 5.59
N LEU A 149 -17.32 -2.28 5.07
CA LEU A 149 -18.09 -2.04 3.86
C LEU A 149 -17.30 -2.52 2.64
N GLN A 150 -17.26 -3.83 2.41
CA GLN A 150 -16.47 -4.49 1.36
C GLN A 150 -16.64 -3.84 -0.02
N TYR A 151 -17.85 -3.41 -0.36
CA TYR A 151 -18.11 -2.68 -1.60
C TYR A 151 -17.32 -1.36 -1.67
N VAL A 152 -17.36 -0.55 -0.60
CA VAL A 152 -16.64 0.72 -0.52
C VAL A 152 -15.13 0.47 -0.53
N GLU A 153 -14.66 -0.54 0.21
CA GLU A 153 -13.24 -0.89 0.26
C GLU A 153 -12.69 -1.30 -1.10
N ASN A 154 -13.42 -2.14 -1.85
CA ASN A 154 -13.02 -2.55 -3.19
C ASN A 154 -12.94 -1.35 -4.14
N GLN A 155 -13.92 -0.43 -4.08
CA GLN A 155 -13.88 0.80 -4.86
C GLN A 155 -12.71 1.71 -4.47
N VAL A 156 -12.47 1.90 -3.16
CA VAL A 156 -11.32 2.67 -2.66
C VAL A 156 -10.00 2.04 -3.10
N ARG A 157 -9.90 0.70 -3.11
CA ARG A 157 -8.71 -0.03 -3.56
C ARG A 157 -8.41 0.24 -5.04
N GLU A 158 -9.41 0.17 -5.90
CA GLU A 158 -9.25 0.50 -7.33
C GLU A 158 -8.78 1.95 -7.54
N LEU A 159 -9.32 2.89 -6.78
CA LEU A 159 -8.92 4.30 -6.86
C LEU A 159 -7.49 4.54 -6.36
N ARG A 160 -7.08 3.85 -5.28
CA ARG A 160 -5.70 3.87 -4.79
C ARG A 160 -4.74 3.29 -5.82
N ARG A 161 -5.12 2.18 -6.47
CA ARG A 161 -4.31 1.58 -7.54
C ARG A 161 -4.08 2.56 -8.69
N LYS A 162 -5.12 3.27 -9.16
CA LYS A 162 -4.99 4.31 -10.18
C LYS A 162 -4.05 5.45 -9.74
N LEU A 163 -4.14 5.87 -8.48
CA LEU A 163 -3.23 6.89 -7.94
C LEU A 163 -1.77 6.39 -7.96
N ASN A 164 -1.52 5.16 -7.53
CA ASN A 164 -0.18 4.56 -7.56
C ASN A 164 0.36 4.47 -9.01
N GLU A 165 -0.49 4.13 -9.98
CA GLU A 165 -0.12 4.11 -11.41
C GLU A 165 0.27 5.50 -11.91
N GLU A 166 -0.50 6.55 -11.58
CA GLU A 166 -0.18 7.94 -11.91
C GLU A 166 1.12 8.43 -11.24
N GLU A 167 1.37 8.05 -9.98
CA GLU A 167 2.62 8.36 -9.28
C GLU A 167 3.83 7.73 -9.99
N LYS A 168 3.73 6.45 -10.37
CA LYS A 168 4.78 5.75 -11.12
C LYS A 168 5.04 6.38 -12.47
N ASP A 169 3.98 6.74 -13.20
CA ASP A 169 4.13 7.36 -14.51
C ASP A 169 4.74 8.76 -14.39
N ALA A 170 4.39 9.52 -13.36
CA ALA A 170 5.00 10.81 -13.08
C ALA A 170 6.50 10.68 -12.73
N ASP A 171 6.89 9.69 -11.92
CA ASP A 171 8.30 9.40 -11.63
C ASP A 171 9.07 8.93 -12.87
N LYS A 172 8.48 8.09 -13.73
CA LYS A 172 9.11 7.66 -15.00
C LYS A 172 9.36 8.83 -15.94
N ILE A 173 8.39 9.73 -16.09
CA ILE A 173 8.51 10.92 -16.93
C ILE A 173 9.62 11.83 -16.40
N MET A 174 9.64 12.06 -15.08
CA MET A 174 10.69 12.85 -14.42
C MET A 174 12.08 12.26 -14.68
N ASN A 175 12.27 10.96 -14.43
CA ASN A 175 13.55 10.29 -14.63
C ASN A 175 13.99 10.35 -16.10
N SER A 176 13.09 10.07 -17.05
CA SER A 176 13.39 10.16 -18.48
C SER A 176 13.87 11.55 -18.88
N ARG A 177 13.19 12.60 -18.42
CA ARG A 177 13.58 13.99 -18.74
C ARG A 177 14.92 14.39 -18.10
N LEU A 178 15.19 13.93 -16.87
CA LEU A 178 16.49 14.15 -16.23
C LEU A 178 17.61 13.42 -16.97
N ASP A 179 17.38 12.19 -17.43
CA ASP A 179 18.36 11.42 -18.21
C ASP A 179 18.64 12.08 -19.56
N ASP A 180 17.60 12.60 -20.24
CA ASP A 180 17.74 13.35 -21.49
C ASP A 180 18.55 14.64 -21.27
N ALA A 181 18.25 15.41 -20.22
CA ALA A 181 19.00 16.62 -19.85
C ALA A 181 20.47 16.31 -19.50
N ARG A 182 20.74 15.22 -18.77
CA ARG A 182 22.10 14.75 -18.46
C ARG A 182 22.87 14.34 -19.72
N SER A 183 22.18 13.70 -20.66
CA SER A 183 22.77 13.31 -21.96
C SER A 183 23.13 14.54 -22.81
N GLU A 184 22.27 15.56 -22.82
CA GLU A 184 22.54 16.83 -23.51
C GLU A 184 23.71 17.59 -22.89
N LEU A 185 23.74 17.68 -21.55
CA LEU A 185 24.86 18.20 -20.77
C LEU A 185 26.19 17.53 -21.17
N GLN A 186 26.23 16.19 -21.19
CA GLN A 186 27.44 15.45 -21.53
C GLN A 186 27.89 15.74 -22.97
N LYS A 187 26.96 15.85 -23.92
CA LYS A 187 27.28 16.19 -25.32
C LYS A 187 27.88 17.59 -25.44
N GLU A 188 27.38 18.57 -24.69
CA GLU A 188 27.95 19.93 -24.68
C GLU A 188 29.36 19.95 -24.10
N ILE A 189 29.61 19.22 -23.00
CA ILE A 189 30.93 19.08 -22.40
C ILE A 189 31.90 18.42 -23.38
N ASP A 190 31.51 17.31 -24.00
CA ASP A 190 32.31 16.58 -24.98
C ASP A 190 32.64 17.44 -26.22
N ALA A 191 31.70 18.29 -26.66
CA ALA A 191 31.93 19.21 -27.78
C ALA A 191 32.98 20.27 -27.46
N VAL A 192 33.01 20.77 -26.22
CA VAL A 192 34.06 21.70 -25.73
C VAL A 192 35.40 20.97 -25.55
N GLN A 193 35.38 19.70 -25.14
CA GLN A 193 36.59 18.88 -25.04
C GLN A 193 37.22 18.53 -26.39
N LYS A 194 36.42 18.38 -27.46
CA LYS A 194 36.91 18.04 -28.81
C LYS A 194 37.37 19.25 -29.64
N ARG A 195 37.31 20.45 -29.08
CA ARG A 195 37.79 21.67 -29.73
C ARG A 195 39.31 21.77 -29.70
N ASP A 196 39.93 21.84 -30.88
CA ASP A 196 41.39 21.91 -31.09
C ASP A 196 41.90 23.35 -31.28
N ASP A 197 41.01 24.34 -31.22
CA ASP A 197 41.28 25.77 -31.46
C ASP A 197 41.74 26.53 -30.20
N LEU A 198 41.80 25.87 -29.02
CA LEU A 198 42.02 26.51 -27.73
C LEU A 198 43.30 26.00 -27.02
N ASP A 199 44.06 26.94 -26.44
CA ASP A 199 45.19 26.65 -25.55
C ASP A 199 44.73 25.83 -24.31
N PRO A 200 45.51 24.85 -23.82
CA PRO A 200 45.08 23.93 -22.76
C PRO A 200 44.59 24.63 -21.48
N ARG A 201 45.15 25.81 -21.13
CA ARG A 201 44.72 26.57 -19.94
C ARG A 201 43.37 27.26 -20.16
N SER A 202 43.19 27.90 -21.31
CA SER A 202 41.93 28.55 -21.70
C SER A 202 40.79 27.53 -21.85
N LYS A 203 41.11 26.34 -22.38
CA LYS A 203 40.17 25.22 -22.50
C LYS A 203 39.69 24.73 -21.13
N ALA A 204 40.59 24.55 -20.17
CA ALA A 204 40.22 24.13 -18.81
C ALA A 204 39.33 25.16 -18.09
N GLN A 205 39.60 26.47 -18.26
CA GLN A 205 38.76 27.52 -17.67
C GLN A 205 37.38 27.60 -18.32
N LEU A 206 37.30 27.51 -19.64
CA LEU A 206 36.03 27.48 -20.37
C LEU A 206 35.19 26.27 -19.99
N LEU A 207 35.83 25.10 -19.85
CA LEU A 207 35.17 23.85 -19.47
C LEU A 207 34.56 23.97 -18.07
N LYS A 208 35.31 24.45 -17.07
CA LYS A 208 34.76 24.71 -15.73
C LYS A 208 33.58 25.68 -15.75
N GLN A 209 33.69 26.79 -16.47
CA GLN A 209 32.60 27.77 -16.56
C GLN A 209 31.35 27.16 -17.21
N LYS A 210 31.54 26.32 -18.23
CA LYS A 210 30.45 25.61 -18.91
C LYS A 210 29.81 24.56 -18.02
N GLU A 211 30.61 23.76 -17.31
CA GLU A 211 30.12 22.79 -16.32
C GLU A 211 29.27 23.47 -15.24
N GLU A 212 29.76 24.56 -14.64
CA GLU A 212 29.00 25.32 -13.64
C GLU A 212 27.68 25.87 -14.19
N GLN A 213 27.70 26.44 -15.41
CA GLN A 213 26.50 26.97 -16.04
C GLN A 213 25.47 25.87 -16.32
N LEU A 214 25.92 24.72 -16.80
CA LEU A 214 25.03 23.63 -17.18
C LEU A 214 24.53 22.85 -15.96
N ASN A 215 25.36 22.66 -14.93
CA ASN A 215 24.91 22.09 -13.65
C ASN A 215 23.82 22.96 -13.01
N ARG A 216 23.96 24.29 -13.08
CA ARG A 216 22.93 25.21 -12.60
C ARG A 216 21.63 25.10 -13.40
N ARG A 217 21.71 24.88 -14.72
CA ARG A 217 20.51 24.63 -15.54
C ARG A 217 19.85 23.32 -15.15
N LEU A 218 20.63 22.26 -15.01
CA LEU A 218 20.14 20.95 -14.59
C LEU A 218 19.45 21.01 -13.22
N GLU A 219 19.99 21.77 -12.27
CA GLU A 219 19.36 21.98 -10.96
C GLU A 219 18.01 22.71 -11.07
N LEU A 220 17.90 23.72 -11.94
CA LEU A 220 16.63 24.42 -12.18
C LEU A 220 15.61 23.52 -12.87
N ASP A 221 16.04 22.75 -13.86
CA ASP A 221 15.19 21.79 -14.58
C ASP A 221 14.71 20.68 -13.61
N GLU A 222 15.59 20.18 -12.74
CA GLU A 222 15.24 19.21 -11.70
C GLU A 222 14.18 19.77 -10.74
N GLN A 223 14.35 21.01 -10.27
CA GLN A 223 13.36 21.67 -9.43
C GLN A 223 12.02 21.89 -10.12
N GLU A 224 12.03 22.29 -11.40
CA GLU A 224 10.80 22.47 -12.19
C GLU A 224 10.06 21.15 -12.38
N LEU A 225 10.79 20.09 -12.75
CA LEU A 225 10.23 18.75 -12.93
C LEU A 225 9.69 18.18 -11.61
N GLU A 226 10.37 18.42 -10.49
CA GLU A 226 9.89 18.00 -9.18
C GLU A 226 8.60 18.74 -8.79
N GLN A 227 8.49 20.04 -9.09
CA GLN A 227 7.26 20.80 -8.89
C GLN A 227 6.12 20.30 -9.79
N GLU A 228 6.39 20.02 -11.07
CA GLU A 228 5.41 19.47 -12.01
C GLU A 228 4.90 18.11 -11.51
N LYS A 229 5.81 17.23 -11.09
CA LYS A 229 5.49 15.93 -10.50
C LYS A 229 4.61 16.08 -9.26
N ASN A 230 5.03 16.88 -8.30
CA ASN A 230 4.30 17.09 -7.05
C ASN A 230 2.90 17.69 -7.31
N SER A 231 2.77 18.58 -8.29
CA SER A 231 1.49 19.13 -8.72
C SER A 231 0.58 18.06 -9.32
N ARG A 232 1.11 17.18 -10.18
CA ARG A 232 0.36 16.08 -10.79
C ARG A 232 -0.13 15.07 -9.74
N ILE A 233 0.75 14.63 -8.84
CA ILE A 233 0.41 13.71 -7.74
C ILE A 233 -0.66 14.34 -6.84
N ARG A 234 -0.51 15.63 -6.51
CA ARG A 234 -1.50 16.35 -5.70
C ARG A 234 -2.87 16.41 -6.38
N LYS A 235 -2.93 16.67 -7.70
CA LYS A 235 -4.18 16.67 -8.47
C LYS A 235 -4.84 15.29 -8.47
N ALA A 236 -4.08 14.25 -8.79
CA ALA A 236 -4.56 12.87 -8.75
C ALA A 236 -5.09 12.47 -7.36
N GLY A 237 -4.38 12.84 -6.29
CA GLY A 237 -4.82 12.60 -4.92
C GLY A 237 -6.10 13.36 -4.54
N LEU A 238 -6.30 14.58 -5.07
CA LEU A 238 -7.55 15.33 -4.89
C LEU A 238 -8.72 14.71 -5.65
N GLU A 239 -8.49 14.20 -6.85
CA GLU A 239 -9.48 13.49 -7.66
C GLU A 239 -9.90 12.19 -6.97
N MET A 240 -8.94 11.38 -6.52
CA MET A 240 -9.21 10.19 -5.71
C MET A 240 -10.10 10.52 -4.50
N LYS A 241 -9.75 11.55 -3.72
CA LYS A 241 -10.55 11.99 -2.55
C LYS A 241 -11.95 12.46 -2.91
N ARG A 242 -12.17 13.00 -4.12
CA ARG A 242 -13.50 13.38 -4.61
C ARG A 242 -14.30 12.14 -5.02
N GLU A 243 -13.68 11.19 -5.67
CA GLU A 243 -14.32 9.94 -6.10
C GLU A 243 -14.69 9.05 -4.93
N ILE A 244 -13.81 8.91 -3.92
CA ILE A 244 -14.14 8.20 -2.67
C ILE A 244 -15.39 8.82 -2.03
N ARG A 245 -15.43 10.16 -1.90
CA ARG A 245 -16.61 10.86 -1.36
C ARG A 245 -17.87 10.63 -2.19
N ARG A 246 -17.77 10.49 -3.51
CA ARG A 246 -18.91 10.17 -4.38
C ARG A 246 -19.45 8.77 -4.08
N VAL A 247 -18.58 7.77 -3.94
CA VAL A 247 -18.94 6.40 -3.59
C VAL A 247 -19.58 6.36 -2.20
N GLU A 248 -18.96 7.00 -1.21
CA GLU A 248 -19.52 7.10 0.15
C GLU A 248 -20.90 7.76 0.16
N ASN A 249 -21.06 8.88 -0.54
CA ASN A 249 -22.34 9.58 -0.60
C ASN A 249 -23.42 8.75 -1.29
N PHE A 250 -23.08 8.01 -2.34
CA PHE A 250 -24.01 7.10 -3.00
C PHE A 250 -24.50 6.01 -2.04
N VAL A 251 -23.58 5.38 -1.30
CA VAL A 251 -23.92 4.35 -0.30
C VAL A 251 -24.76 4.95 0.83
N ARG A 252 -24.39 6.13 1.35
CA ARG A 252 -25.18 6.84 2.38
C ARG A 252 -26.59 7.18 1.89
N MET A 253 -26.73 7.65 0.67
CA MET A 253 -28.02 7.97 0.06
C MET A 253 -28.91 6.73 0.00
N TRP A 254 -28.40 5.60 -0.49
CA TRP A 254 -29.16 4.35 -0.52
C TRP A 254 -29.49 3.80 0.86
N ALA A 255 -28.57 3.94 1.82
CA ALA A 255 -28.80 3.54 3.21
C ALA A 255 -29.96 4.30 3.86
N TYR A 256 -30.18 5.56 3.48
CA TYR A 256 -31.31 6.37 3.97
C TYR A 256 -32.60 6.18 3.15
N ILE A 257 -32.50 6.09 1.83
CA ILE A 257 -33.67 6.01 0.95
C ILE A 257 -34.31 4.62 0.99
N ALA A 258 -33.53 3.54 0.96
CA ALA A 258 -34.07 2.19 0.84
C ALA A 258 -35.04 1.82 1.98
N PRO A 259 -34.76 2.13 3.27
CA PRO A 259 -35.73 1.90 4.34
C PRO A 259 -37.00 2.74 4.23
N ALA A 260 -36.92 3.97 3.70
CA ALA A 260 -38.06 4.87 3.55
C ALA A 260 -38.98 4.50 2.38
N VAL A 261 -38.45 3.86 1.33
CA VAL A 261 -39.23 3.45 0.15
C VAL A 261 -40.25 2.37 0.50
N LEU A 262 -39.89 1.39 1.34
CA LEU A 262 -40.78 0.29 1.73
C LEU A 262 -42.14 0.77 2.29
N PRO A 263 -42.20 1.62 3.35
CA PRO A 263 -43.47 2.09 3.89
C PRO A 263 -44.25 2.97 2.90
N ILE A 264 -43.57 3.76 2.05
CA ILE A 264 -44.23 4.56 1.01
C ILE A 264 -44.90 3.64 -0.01
N CYS A 265 -44.20 2.60 -0.48
CA CYS A 265 -44.75 1.60 -1.39
C CYS A 265 -45.95 0.87 -0.78
N PHE A 266 -45.87 0.45 0.48
CA PHE A 266 -47.01 -0.15 1.18
C PHE A 266 -48.19 0.82 1.26
N GLY A 267 -47.97 2.09 1.62
CA GLY A 267 -49.02 3.11 1.68
C GLY A 267 -49.74 3.32 0.34
N LEU A 268 -48.97 3.43 -0.75
CA LEU A 268 -49.52 3.56 -2.10
C LEU A 268 -50.29 2.30 -2.54
N LEU A 269 -49.77 1.11 -2.22
CA LEU A 269 -50.44 -0.16 -2.51
C LEU A 269 -51.79 -0.26 -1.80
N PHE A 270 -51.84 0.09 -0.50
CA PHE A 270 -53.09 0.12 0.27
C PHE A 270 -54.10 1.14 -0.28
N LEU A 271 -53.64 2.33 -0.68
CA LEU A 271 -54.51 3.32 -1.34
C LEU A 271 -55.07 2.81 -2.67
N GLY A 272 -54.25 2.17 -3.50
CA GLY A 272 -54.68 1.58 -4.77
C GLY A 272 -55.70 0.45 -4.59
N LEU A 273 -55.44 -0.48 -3.64
CA LEU A 273 -56.38 -1.54 -3.28
C LEU A 273 -57.70 -0.97 -2.77
N ARG A 274 -57.64 0.07 -1.93
CA ARG A 274 -58.83 0.77 -1.44
C ARG A 274 -59.63 1.37 -2.59
N GLN A 275 -58.99 2.11 -3.49
CA GLN A 275 -59.68 2.77 -4.61
C GLN A 275 -60.32 1.76 -5.60
N LEU A 276 -59.66 0.64 -5.85
CA LEU A 276 -60.24 -0.47 -6.63
C LEU A 276 -61.46 -1.06 -5.94
N SER A 277 -61.41 -1.30 -4.63
CA SER A 277 -62.57 -1.81 -3.88
C SER A 277 -63.75 -0.83 -3.89
N GLU A 278 -63.49 0.47 -3.77
CA GLU A 278 -64.53 1.50 -3.86
C GLU A 278 -65.16 1.53 -5.26
N SER A 279 -64.36 1.35 -6.33
CA SER A 279 -64.84 1.31 -7.72
C SER A 279 -65.68 0.08 -8.10
N GLN A 280 -65.56 -1.03 -7.35
CA GLN A 280 -66.35 -2.25 -7.57
C GLN A 280 -67.77 -2.13 -6.99
N SER A 281 -67.98 -1.28 -5.98
CA SER A 281 -69.31 -1.03 -5.40
C SER A 281 -70.19 -0.06 -6.20
N ILE A 282 -69.67 0.51 -7.30
CA ILE A 282 -70.40 1.45 -8.16
C ILE A 282 -71.10 0.67 -9.29
N THR A 283 -72.43 0.73 -9.32
CA THR A 283 -73.26 0.18 -10.39
C THR A 283 -72.84 0.75 -11.77
N PRO A 284 -72.78 -0.08 -12.83
CA PRO A 284 -72.21 0.31 -14.13
C PRO A 284 -72.85 1.55 -14.77
N ASP A 285 -74.11 1.87 -14.43
CA ASP A 285 -74.84 3.06 -14.93
C ASP A 285 -74.36 4.40 -14.35
N ARG A 286 -73.47 4.42 -13.34
CA ARG A 286 -72.88 5.66 -12.78
C ARG A 286 -71.40 5.85 -13.09
N ARG A 287 -70.78 5.00 -13.90
CA ARG A 287 -69.40 5.24 -14.40
C ARG A 287 -69.44 6.38 -15.43
N ARG A 288 -69.10 7.61 -15.02
CA ARG A 288 -68.81 8.68 -15.98
C ARG A 288 -67.57 8.27 -16.79
N ARG A 289 -67.68 8.39 -18.11
CA ARG A 289 -66.57 8.27 -19.08
C ARG A 289 -65.43 9.22 -18.71
#